data_AF-A0A438HJA7-F1
#
_entry.id   AF-A0A438HJA7-F1
#
_cell.length_a   1.000
_cell.length_b   1.000
_cell.length_c   1.000
_cell.angle_alpha   90.00
_cell.angle_beta   90.00
_cell.angle_gamma   90.00
#
_symmetry.space_group_name_H-M   'P 1'
#
loop_
_entity.id
_entity.type
_entity.pdbx_description
1 polymer ?
#
loop_
_entity_poly.entity_id
_entity_poly.type
_entity_poly.pdbx_seq_one_letter_code
_entity_poly.pdbx_strand_id
1 'polypeptide(L)'
;MTSFNHDYQELMKESSRMTLFDLRKLNASLPVPSVPKSSIEVLVVGANDDFIVDSEGLRETGKFYGVSPVCIEGVAHDMMLDCSWEKGAEVILSWLNGLNKQHLI
;
A
#
# COMPACT_ATOMS: atom_id res chain seq x y z
N MET A 1 17.25 -14.47 12.97
CA MET A 1 16.15 -14.08 12.06
C MET A 1 16.59 -13.10 10.97
N THR A 2 17.55 -12.22 11.22
CA THR A 2 18.12 -11.28 10.22
C THR A 2 18.89 -11.96 9.08
N SER A 3 19.61 -13.06 9.34
CA SER A 3 20.38 -13.77 8.30
C SER A 3 19.49 -14.37 7.20
N PHE A 4 18.38 -15.02 7.57
CA PHE A 4 17.50 -15.70 6.61
C PHE A 4 16.88 -14.74 5.57
N ASN A 5 16.48 -13.55 6.02
CA ASN A 5 15.91 -12.53 5.13
C ASN A 5 16.99 -11.98 4.19
N HIS A 6 18.23 -11.83 4.65
CA HIS A 6 19.33 -11.37 3.81
C HIS A 6 19.67 -12.38 2.70
N ASP A 7 19.78 -13.66 3.06
CA ASP A 7 20.11 -14.74 2.13
C ASP A 7 19.02 -14.90 1.05
N TYR A 8 17.75 -14.81 1.44
CA TYR A 8 16.62 -14.85 0.50
C TYR A 8 16.62 -13.66 -0.46
N GLN A 9 16.92 -12.45 0.03
CA GLN A 9 16.99 -11.25 -0.81
C GLN A 9 18.14 -11.31 -1.82
N GLU A 10 19.29 -11.85 -1.44
CA GLU A 10 20.41 -12.07 -2.38
C GLU A 10 20.04 -13.09 -3.46
N LEU A 11 19.42 -14.22 -3.10
CA LEU A 11 18.94 -15.19 -4.09
C LEU A 11 17.92 -14.57 -5.08
N MET A 12 17.02 -13.71 -4.59
CA MET A 12 16.06 -13.01 -5.45
C MET A 12 16.75 -12.03 -6.41
N LYS A 13 17.76 -11.28 -5.95
CA LYS A 13 18.58 -10.40 -6.81
C LYS A 13 19.39 -11.18 -7.84
N GLU A 14 19.94 -12.34 -7.47
CA GLU A 14 20.69 -13.20 -8.40
C GLU A 14 19.79 -13.85 -9.45
N SER A 15 18.53 -14.12 -9.11
CA SER A 15 17.56 -14.77 -10.01
C SER A 15 17.13 -13.88 -11.19
N SER A 16 17.26 -12.55 -11.07
CA SER A 16 16.83 -11.59 -12.10
C SER A 16 17.70 -10.33 -12.09
N ARG A 17 18.23 -9.98 -13.27
CA ARG A 17 18.93 -8.68 -13.47
C ARG A 17 17.98 -7.48 -13.45
N MET A 18 16.67 -7.71 -13.56
CA MET A 18 15.66 -6.69 -13.32
C MET A 18 15.41 -6.60 -11.83
N THR A 19 15.71 -5.44 -11.25
CA THR A 19 15.24 -5.10 -9.90
C THR A 19 13.72 -5.22 -9.86
N LEU A 20 13.16 -5.47 -8.67
CA LEU A 20 11.73 -5.21 -8.43
C LEU A 20 11.42 -3.82 -9.01
N PHE A 21 10.36 -3.71 -9.82
CA PHE A 21 10.12 -2.56 -10.72
C PHE A 21 10.46 -1.22 -10.07
N ASP A 22 11.40 -0.47 -10.66
CA ASP A 22 11.73 0.87 -10.19
C ASP A 22 10.60 1.83 -10.57
N LEU A 23 9.59 1.92 -9.69
CA LEU A 23 8.37 2.68 -9.92
C LEU A 23 8.65 4.17 -10.17
N ARG A 24 9.72 4.73 -9.57
CA ARG A 24 10.13 6.11 -9.81
C ARG A 24 10.67 6.31 -11.22
N LYS A 25 11.57 5.44 -11.68
CA LYS A 25 12.05 5.49 -13.08
C LYS A 25 10.93 5.23 -14.07
N LEU A 26 10.00 4.34 -13.75
CA LEU A 26 8.84 4.07 -14.58
C LEU A 26 7.95 5.30 -14.71
N ASN A 27 7.58 5.93 -13.59
CA ASN A 27 6.78 7.15 -13.57
C ASN A 27 7.48 8.33 -14.29
N ALA A 28 8.81 8.43 -14.21
CA ALA A 28 9.56 9.44 -14.96
C ALA A 28 9.51 9.22 -16.49
N SER A 29 9.49 7.95 -16.92
CA SER A 29 9.45 7.58 -18.33
C SER A 29 8.03 7.57 -18.90
N LEU A 30 7.04 7.30 -18.05
CA LEU A 30 5.63 7.19 -18.40
C LEU A 30 4.79 7.73 -17.22
N PRO A 31 4.58 9.06 -17.15
CA PRO A 31 3.91 9.67 -16.01
C PRO A 31 2.46 9.22 -15.91
N VAL A 32 2.04 8.86 -14.70
CA VAL A 32 0.65 8.49 -14.44
C VAL A 32 -0.24 9.74 -14.58
N PRO A 33 -1.28 9.71 -15.43
CA PRO A 33 -2.23 10.82 -15.52
C PRO A 33 -2.90 11.10 -14.19
N SER A 34 -3.23 12.36 -13.91
CA SER A 34 -3.99 12.71 -12.71
C SER A 34 -5.38 12.07 -12.72
N VAL A 35 -5.86 11.68 -11.55
CA VAL A 35 -7.21 11.14 -11.39
C VAL A 35 -8.22 12.27 -11.64
N PRO A 36 -9.18 12.11 -12.58
CA PRO A 36 -10.28 13.05 -12.71
C PRO A 36 -11.03 13.16 -11.39
N LYS A 37 -11.59 14.34 -11.07
CA LYS A 37 -12.52 14.45 -9.95
C LYS A 37 -13.69 13.49 -10.20
N SER A 38 -13.71 12.40 -9.45
CA SER A 38 -14.72 11.34 -9.57
C SER A 38 -15.61 11.35 -8.33
N SER A 39 -16.82 10.84 -8.46
CA SER A 39 -17.74 10.62 -7.34
C SER A 39 -17.44 9.34 -6.56
N ILE A 40 -16.28 8.71 -6.80
CA ILE A 40 -15.89 7.45 -6.16
C ILE A 40 -15.07 7.79 -4.93
N GLU A 41 -15.51 7.29 -3.80
CA GLU A 41 -14.79 7.36 -2.53
C GLU A 41 -13.61 6.38 -2.54
N VAL A 42 -12.42 6.86 -2.16
CA VAL A 42 -11.18 6.06 -2.18
C VAL A 42 -10.61 5.93 -0.78
N LEU A 43 -10.20 4.71 -0.43
CA LEU A 43 -9.42 4.40 0.76
C LEU A 43 -8.03 3.93 0.35
N VAL A 44 -7.00 4.48 0.98
CA VAL A 44 -5.60 4.05 0.83
C VAL A 44 -5.13 3.52 2.19
N VAL A 45 -4.72 2.25 2.23
CA VAL A 45 -4.24 1.57 3.45
C VAL A 45 -2.92 0.87 3.14
N GLY A 46 -1.96 0.93 4.07
CA GLY A 46 -0.69 0.21 3.99
C GLY A 46 -0.18 -0.20 5.37
N ALA A 47 0.87 -1.01 5.38
CA ALA A 47 1.54 -1.46 6.60
C ALA A 47 2.72 -0.55 6.96
N ASN A 48 2.98 -0.37 8.26
CA ASN A 48 4.04 0.53 8.74
C ASN A 48 5.46 0.06 8.36
N ASP A 49 5.71 -1.24 8.49
CA ASP A 49 7.02 -1.85 8.27
C ASP A 49 7.06 -2.62 6.93
N ASP A 50 6.38 -2.08 5.91
CA ASP A 50 6.35 -2.65 4.57
C ASP A 50 7.65 -2.33 3.81
N PHE A 51 8.44 -3.38 3.57
CA PHE A 51 9.71 -3.27 2.84
C PHE A 51 9.54 -3.21 1.31
N ILE A 52 8.36 -3.56 0.80
CA ILE A 52 8.05 -3.59 -0.63
C ILE A 52 7.48 -2.23 -1.06
N VAL A 53 6.52 -1.71 -0.29
CA VAL A 53 5.93 -0.37 -0.49
C VAL A 53 6.09 0.44 0.79
N ASP A 54 7.12 1.25 0.86
CA ASP A 54 7.44 2.03 2.06
C ASP A 54 6.40 3.13 2.39
N SER A 55 6.59 3.77 3.54
CA SER A 55 5.73 4.88 3.99
C SER A 55 5.71 6.08 3.04
N GLU A 56 6.75 6.25 2.21
CA GLU A 56 6.75 7.24 1.14
C GLU A 56 5.77 6.86 0.05
N GLY A 57 5.84 5.63 -0.46
CA GLY A 57 4.92 5.11 -1.48
C GLY A 57 3.47 5.15 -1.02
N LEU A 58 3.21 4.84 0.26
CA LEU A 58 1.88 4.97 0.85
C LEU A 58 1.39 6.42 0.83
N ARG A 59 2.25 7.38 1.20
CA ARG A 59 1.93 8.82 1.20
C ARG A 59 1.75 9.40 -0.19
N GLU A 60 2.61 9.02 -1.13
CA GLU A 60 2.51 9.40 -2.55
C GLU A 60 1.19 8.92 -3.14
N THR A 61 0.77 7.69 -2.82
CA THR A 61 -0.52 7.12 -3.24
C THR A 61 -1.70 7.88 -2.65
N GLY A 62 -1.68 8.18 -1.35
CA GLY A 62 -2.71 9.02 -0.72
C GLY A 62 -2.82 10.39 -1.38
N LYS A 63 -1.69 11.06 -1.64
CA LYS A 63 -1.63 12.35 -2.32
C LYS A 63 -2.16 12.27 -3.75
N PHE A 64 -1.87 11.19 -4.49
CA PHE A 64 -2.35 10.98 -5.84
C PHE A 64 -3.89 10.93 -5.91
N TYR A 65 -4.53 10.29 -4.93
CA TYR A 65 -5.99 10.25 -4.80
C TYR A 65 -6.60 11.41 -4.01
N GLY A 66 -5.78 12.29 -3.42
CA GLY A 66 -6.25 13.40 -2.59
C GLY A 66 -6.83 12.97 -1.23
N VAL A 67 -6.45 11.80 -0.71
CA VAL A 67 -6.94 11.23 0.55
C VAL A 67 -5.81 11.07 1.56
N SER A 68 -6.17 11.07 2.85
CA SER A 68 -5.20 10.75 3.91
C SER A 68 -5.07 9.23 4.03
N PRO A 69 -3.87 8.64 3.83
CA PRO A 69 -3.70 7.20 3.92
C PRO A 69 -3.76 6.72 5.38
N VAL A 70 -4.16 5.46 5.58
CA VAL A 70 -4.12 4.77 6.87
C VAL A 70 -2.90 3.84 6.91
N CYS A 71 -2.06 4.01 7.94
CA CYS A 71 -0.91 3.16 8.17
C CYS A 71 -1.19 2.22 9.36
N ILE A 72 -1.08 0.91 9.15
CA ILE A 72 -1.37 -0.11 10.17
C ILE A 72 -0.05 -0.67 10.73
N GLU A 73 0.06 -0.68 12.05
CA GLU A 73 1.21 -1.27 12.75
C GLU A 73 1.06 -2.78 12.96
N GLY A 74 2.17 -3.49 12.80
CA GLY A 74 2.25 -4.93 13.08
C GLY A 74 1.34 -5.78 12.19
N VAL A 75 1.36 -5.50 10.88
CA VAL A 75 0.82 -6.36 9.81
C VAL A 75 1.89 -6.46 8.71
N ALA A 76 1.98 -7.61 8.03
CA ALA A 76 2.86 -7.77 6.88
C ALA A 76 2.34 -7.01 5.62
N HIS A 77 3.19 -6.95 4.59
CA HIS A 77 2.88 -6.39 3.27
C HIS A 77 1.54 -6.93 2.72
N ASP A 78 1.44 -8.26 2.62
CA ASP A 78 0.20 -8.94 2.24
C ASP A 78 -0.75 -9.04 3.44
N MET A 79 -1.23 -7.90 3.94
CA MET A 79 -1.96 -7.81 5.21
C MET A 79 -3.17 -8.76 5.30
N MET A 80 -3.81 -9.09 4.18
CA MET A 80 -4.95 -10.00 4.13
C MET A 80 -4.57 -11.48 4.29
N LEU A 81 -3.29 -11.81 4.18
CA LEU A 81 -2.72 -13.15 4.40
C LEU A 81 -1.93 -13.23 5.73
N ASP A 82 -1.74 -12.12 6.42
CA ASP A 82 -1.04 -12.03 7.69
C ASP A 82 -1.85 -12.68 8.82
N CYS A 83 -1.19 -13.11 9.91
CA CYS A 83 -1.88 -13.64 11.09
C CYS A 83 -2.69 -12.59 11.86
N SER A 84 -2.45 -11.31 11.59
CA SER A 84 -3.17 -10.15 12.13
C SER A 84 -4.04 -9.47 11.06
N TRP A 85 -4.51 -10.22 10.06
CA TRP A 85 -5.32 -9.73 8.94
C TRP A 85 -6.57 -8.95 9.39
N GLU A 86 -7.11 -9.27 10.57
CA GLU A 86 -8.27 -8.61 11.16
C GLU A 86 -8.07 -7.10 11.28
N LYS A 87 -6.84 -6.64 11.58
CA LYS A 87 -6.53 -5.21 11.68
C LYS A 87 -6.80 -4.47 10.35
N GLY A 88 -6.43 -5.09 9.22
CA GLY A 88 -6.71 -4.55 7.89
C GLY A 88 -8.22 -4.56 7.59
N ALA A 89 -8.88 -5.67 7.92
CA ALA A 89 -10.32 -5.82 7.72
C ALA A 89 -11.14 -4.81 8.54
N GLU A 90 -10.76 -4.53 9.78
CA GLU A 90 -11.42 -3.56 10.66
C GLU A 90 -11.37 -2.13 10.11
N VAL A 91 -10.23 -1.72 9.53
CA VAL A 91 -10.08 -0.41 8.87
C VAL A 91 -11.02 -0.31 7.67
N ILE A 92 -11.05 -1.34 6.81
CA ILE A 92 -11.92 -1.37 5.62
C ILE A 92 -13.40 -1.35 6.04
N LEU A 93 -13.78 -2.17 7.01
CA LEU A 93 -15.16 -2.26 7.49
C LEU A 93 -15.61 -0.93 8.13
N SER A 94 -14.76 -0.30 8.92
CA SER A 94 -15.05 1.00 9.55
C SER A 94 -15.25 2.09 8.49
N TRP A 95 -14.41 2.10 7.45
CA TRP A 95 -14.55 3.02 6.33
C TRP A 95 -15.87 2.82 5.58
N LEU A 96 -16.20 1.58 5.19
CA LEU A 96 -17.46 1.26 4.50
C LEU A 96 -18.70 1.65 5.33
N ASN A 97 -18.68 1.38 6.63
CA ASN A 97 -19.76 1.79 7.53
C ASN A 97 -19.88 3.31 7.66
N GLY A 98 -18.76 4.04 7.56
CA GLY A 98 -18.74 5.50 7.52
C GLY A 98 -19.44 6.05 6.27
N LEU A 99 -19.20 5.45 5.10
CA LEU A 99 -19.84 5.86 3.84
C LEU A 99 -21.36 5.67 3.87
N ASN A 100 -21.83 4.56 4.43
CA ASN A 100 -23.26 4.27 4.56
C ASN A 100 -24.00 5.30 5.43
N LYS A 101 -23.36 5.82 6.49
CA LYS A 101 -23.95 6.85 7.34
C LYS A 101 -24.11 8.19 6.62
N GLN A 102 -23.22 8.52 5.68
CA GLN A 102 -23.27 9.77 4.93
C GLN A 102 -24.39 9.79 3.87
N HIS A 103 -24.87 8.62 3.43
CA HIS A 103 -25.95 8.48 2.45
C HIS A 103 -27.36 8.41 3.08
N LEU A 104 -27.45 8.34 4.42
CA LEU A 104 -28.72 8.24 5.16
C LEU A 104 -29.17 9.58 5.77
N ILE A 105 -28.52 10.69 5.42
CA ILE A 105 -28.81 12.06 5.88
C ILE A 105 -29.33 12.91 4.73
#